data_AF-A0AAN6P581-F1
#
_entry.id   AF-A0AAN6P581-F1
#
_cell.length_a   1.000
_cell.length_b   1.000
_cell.length_c   1.000
_cell.angle_alpha   90.00
_cell.angle_beta   90.00
_cell.angle_gamma   90.00
#
_symmetry.space_group_name_H-M   'P 1'
#
loop_
_entity.id
_entity.type
_entity.pdbx_description
1 polymer ?
#
loop_
_entity_poly.entity_id
_entity_poly.type
_entity_poly.pdbx_seq_one_letter_code
_entity_poly.pdbx_strand_id
1 'polypeptide(L)'
;MGIHYNCAGAQSEMLLVREVAMMLVMDRLTDKPDWHIKVFDDEIAERWKTEALAWPNDDLWKRIANLDWNRDPKWQPKTPKNILDRECVDYVILELRHKAEYFERTNITPTLDANFNIAKSDVLVPPELH
;
A
#
# COMPACT_ATOMS: atom_id res chain seq x y z
N MET A 1 -6.58 -17.60 7.34
CA MET A 1 -5.62 -18.67 7.69
C MET A 1 -4.25 -18.17 7.27
N GLY A 2 -3.32 -17.98 8.22
CA GLY A 2 -1.99 -17.42 7.93
C GLY A 2 -1.28 -18.20 6.82
N ILE A 3 -0.85 -17.50 5.77
CA ILE A 3 -0.22 -18.06 4.57
C ILE A 3 1.23 -18.52 4.78
N HIS A 4 1.80 -18.28 5.96
CA HIS A 4 3.17 -18.67 6.32
C HIS A 4 3.17 -19.79 7.36
N TYR A 5 4.05 -20.77 7.21
CA TYR A 5 4.11 -21.97 8.07
C TYR A 5 4.47 -21.65 9.53
N ASN A 6 5.21 -20.57 9.81
CA ASN A 6 5.43 -20.08 11.19
C ASN A 6 4.21 -19.38 11.80
N CYS A 7 3.13 -19.19 11.06
CA CYS A 7 1.91 -18.52 11.51
C CYS A 7 0.72 -19.49 11.59
N ALA A 8 0.99 -20.78 11.79
CA ALA A 8 -0.03 -21.81 11.97
C ALA A 8 -0.95 -21.45 13.16
N GLY A 9 -2.24 -21.23 12.89
CA GLY A 9 -3.22 -20.79 13.88
C GLY A 9 -3.57 -19.30 13.83
N ALA A 10 -2.85 -18.48 13.06
CA ALA A 10 -3.21 -17.08 12.86
C ALA A 10 -4.49 -16.95 12.01
N GLN A 11 -5.51 -16.32 12.59
CA GLN A 11 -6.76 -15.96 11.92
C GLN A 11 -6.68 -14.51 11.46
N SER A 12 -6.13 -14.30 10.27
CA SER A 12 -6.31 -13.05 9.52
C SER A 12 -7.35 -13.28 8.44
N GLU A 13 -8.22 -12.29 8.22
CA GLU A 13 -9.06 -12.25 7.04
C GLU A 13 -8.17 -12.18 5.78
N MET A 14 -8.61 -12.82 4.70
CA MET A 14 -7.89 -12.72 3.44
C MET A 14 -8.17 -11.35 2.84
N LEU A 15 -7.12 -10.55 2.65
CA LEU A 15 -7.24 -9.29 1.92
C LEU A 15 -7.49 -9.58 0.43
N LEU A 16 -8.36 -8.78 -0.16
CA LEU A 16 -8.65 -8.83 -1.59
C LEU A 16 -7.45 -8.31 -2.38
N VAL A 17 -7.25 -8.85 -3.59
CA VAL A 17 -6.14 -8.45 -4.49
C VAL A 17 -6.12 -6.94 -4.73
N ARG A 18 -7.30 -6.31 -4.84
CA ARG A 18 -7.44 -4.87 -5.02
C ARG A 18 -6.99 -4.07 -3.79
N GLU A 19 -7.33 -4.54 -2.59
CA GLU A 19 -6.92 -3.91 -1.34
C GLU A 19 -5.40 -3.95 -1.19
N VAL A 20 -4.78 -5.10 -1.48
CA VAL A 20 -3.31 -5.21 -1.48
C VAL A 20 -2.67 -4.30 -2.52
N ALA A 21 -3.25 -4.20 -3.73
CA ALA A 21 -2.78 -3.27 -4.76
C ALA A 21 -2.87 -1.81 -4.30
N MET A 22 -3.99 -1.41 -3.70
CA MET A 22 -4.20 -0.06 -3.15
C MET A 22 -3.20 0.25 -2.03
N MET A 23 -2.89 -0.72 -1.17
CA MET A 23 -1.84 -0.59 -0.15
C MET A 23 -0.46 -0.37 -0.77
N LEU A 24 -0.10 -1.11 -1.83
CA LEU A 24 1.17 -0.91 -2.54
C LEU A 24 1.27 0.47 -3.19
N VAL A 25 0.15 1.01 -3.69
CA VAL A 25 0.11 2.38 -4.21
C VAL A 25 0.28 3.38 -3.06
N MET A 26 -0.45 3.22 -1.95
CA MET A 26 -0.30 4.08 -0.77
C MET A 26 1.15 4.12 -0.27
N ASP A 27 1.78 2.96 -0.09
CA ASP A 27 3.18 2.82 0.34
C ASP A 27 4.14 3.65 -0.52
N ARG A 28 4.03 3.48 -1.85
CA ARG A 28 4.84 4.22 -2.82
C ARG A 28 4.58 5.73 -2.80
N LEU A 29 3.37 6.16 -2.50
CA LEU A 29 3.03 7.58 -2.40
C LEU A 29 3.55 8.18 -1.09
N THR A 30 3.46 7.44 0.02
CA THR A 30 3.96 7.88 1.34
C THR A 30 5.49 7.92 1.42
N ASP A 31 6.20 7.23 0.54
CA ASP A 31 7.66 7.34 0.41
C ASP A 31 8.13 8.66 -0.24
N LYS A 32 7.23 9.42 -0.88
CA LYS A 32 7.59 10.70 -1.50
C LYS A 32 7.82 11.77 -0.41
N PRO A 33 8.82 12.66 -0.56
CA PRO A 33 9.03 13.75 0.39
C PRO A 33 7.81 14.67 0.44
N ASP A 34 7.46 15.13 1.63
CA ASP A 34 6.31 16.02 1.91
C ASP A 34 4.98 15.48 1.36
N TRP A 35 4.81 14.16 1.27
CA TRP A 35 3.60 13.56 0.72
C TRP A 35 2.33 14.07 1.43
N HIS A 36 2.40 14.26 2.75
CA HIS A 36 1.31 14.72 3.61
C HIS A 36 0.85 16.15 3.29
N ILE A 37 1.71 16.98 2.69
CA ILE A 37 1.35 18.31 2.20
C ILE A 37 0.89 18.22 0.73
N LYS A 38 1.66 17.52 -0.11
CA LYS A 38 1.45 17.44 -1.56
C LYS A 38 0.18 16.69 -1.96
N VAL A 39 -0.35 15.82 -1.10
CA VAL A 39 -1.59 15.09 -1.36
C VAL A 39 -2.83 16.01 -1.46
N PHE A 40 -2.77 17.21 -0.88
CA PHE A 40 -3.84 18.21 -0.95
C PHE A 40 -3.78 19.07 -2.22
N ASP A 41 -2.66 19.05 -2.94
CA ASP A 41 -2.55 19.70 -4.25
C ASP A 41 -3.20 18.80 -5.31
N ASP A 42 -4.30 19.27 -5.90
CA ASP A 42 -5.07 18.49 -6.89
C ASP A 42 -4.27 18.20 -8.16
N GLU A 43 -3.38 19.09 -8.60
CA GLU A 43 -2.55 18.85 -9.80
C GLU A 43 -1.51 17.77 -9.53
N ILE A 44 -0.88 17.80 -8.35
CA ILE A 44 0.06 16.74 -7.92
C ILE A 44 -0.69 15.43 -7.73
N ALA A 45 -1.86 15.46 -7.09
CA ALA A 45 -2.68 14.26 -6.86
C ALA A 45 -3.11 13.62 -8.19
N GLU A 46 -3.56 14.40 -9.19
CA GLU A 46 -3.91 13.84 -10.51
C GLU A 46 -2.71 13.22 -11.23
N ARG A 47 -1.52 13.80 -11.09
CA ARG A 47 -0.28 13.18 -11.59
C ARG A 47 0.01 11.85 -10.89
N TRP A 48 -0.11 11.78 -9.57
CA TRP A 48 0.07 10.54 -8.82
C TRP A 48 -0.97 9.49 -9.20
N LYS A 49 -2.22 9.90 -9.44
CA LYS A 49 -3.26 8.98 -9.93
C LYS A 49 -2.88 8.39 -11.28
N THR A 50 -2.39 9.23 -12.18
CA THR A 50 -1.91 8.82 -13.51
C THR A 50 -0.72 7.86 -13.41
N GLU A 51 0.26 8.18 -12.55
CA GLU A 51 1.41 7.30 -12.27
C GLU A 51 0.96 5.93 -11.75
N ALA A 52 0.01 5.89 -10.81
CA ALA A 52 -0.49 4.65 -10.23
C ALA A 52 -1.25 3.80 -11.26
N LEU A 53 -2.12 4.41 -12.08
CA LEU A 53 -2.86 3.71 -13.13
C LEU A 53 -1.96 3.19 -14.26
N ALA A 54 -0.81 3.83 -14.48
CA ALA A 54 0.18 3.36 -15.44
C ALA A 54 1.00 2.15 -14.95
N TRP A 55 0.85 1.73 -13.69
CA TRP A 55 1.57 0.58 -13.15
C TRP A 55 1.16 -0.71 -13.88
N PRO A 56 2.11 -1.45 -14.49
CA PRO A 56 1.81 -2.72 -15.15
C PRO A 56 1.09 -3.71 -14.22
N ASN A 57 -0.07 -4.20 -14.68
CA ASN A 57 -0.90 -5.16 -13.95
C ASN A 57 -0.13 -6.45 -13.59
N ASP A 58 0.74 -6.93 -14.48
CA ASP A 58 1.58 -8.11 -14.22
C ASP A 58 2.57 -7.88 -13.09
N ASP A 59 3.12 -6.66 -12.95
CA ASP A 59 4.06 -6.34 -11.89
C ASP A 59 3.36 -6.18 -10.53
N LEU A 60 2.15 -5.62 -10.52
CA LEU A 60 1.28 -5.65 -9.34
C LEU A 60 0.98 -7.09 -8.92
N TRP A 61 0.58 -7.95 -9.88
CA TRP A 61 0.26 -9.34 -9.58
C TRP A 61 1.44 -10.13 -9.03
N LYS A 62 2.64 -9.98 -9.62
CA LYS A 62 3.87 -10.62 -9.11
C LYS A 62 4.14 -10.27 -7.65
N ARG A 63 3.93 -9.00 -7.26
CA ARG A 63 4.10 -8.53 -5.87
C ARG A 63 3.03 -9.09 -4.95
N ILE A 64 1.77 -9.11 -5.37
CA ILE A 64 0.64 -9.54 -4.54
C ILE A 64 0.63 -11.07 -4.34
N ALA A 65 0.79 -11.83 -5.41
CA ALA A 65 0.67 -13.28 -5.38
C ALA A 65 1.94 -13.97 -4.83
N ASN A 66 2.99 -13.18 -4.51
CA ASN A 66 4.29 -13.65 -4.01
C ASN A 66 4.76 -14.90 -4.75
N LEU A 67 4.69 -14.84 -6.09
CA LEU A 67 4.89 -16.00 -6.94
C LEU A 67 6.34 -16.46 -6.83
N ASP A 68 6.55 -17.62 -6.22
CA ASP A 68 7.83 -18.34 -6.31
C ASP A 68 8.06 -18.73 -7.77
N TRP A 69 9.09 -18.15 -8.38
CA TRP A 69 9.46 -18.40 -9.77
C TRP A 69 9.84 -19.87 -10.03
N ASN A 70 10.18 -20.63 -8.99
CA ASN A 70 10.46 -22.06 -9.08
C ASN A 70 9.20 -22.94 -9.10
N ARG A 71 8.01 -22.35 -8.89
CA ARG A 71 6.75 -23.10 -8.92
C ARG A 71 6.34 -23.37 -10.36
N ASP A 72 6.09 -24.64 -10.67
CA ASP A 72 5.60 -25.09 -11.98
C ASP A 72 4.47 -24.17 -12.49
N PRO A 73 4.59 -23.58 -13.69
CA PRO A 73 3.62 -22.64 -14.26
C PRO A 73 2.16 -23.15 -14.24
N LYS A 74 1.94 -24.47 -14.26
CA LYS A 74 0.59 -25.06 -14.21
C LYS A 74 -0.13 -24.80 -12.88
N TRP A 75 0.61 -24.58 -11.80
CA TRP A 75 0.08 -24.35 -10.45
C TRP A 75 0.13 -22.88 -10.04
N GLN A 76 0.52 -21.98 -10.97
CA GLN A 76 0.50 -20.56 -10.72
C GLN A 76 -0.93 -20.03 -10.90
N PRO A 77 -1.43 -19.22 -9.95
CA PRO A 77 -2.76 -18.63 -10.06
C PRO A 77 -2.79 -17.66 -11.25
N LYS A 78 -3.90 -17.68 -11.98
CA LYS A 78 -4.10 -16.82 -13.16
C LYS A 78 -4.07 -15.36 -12.74
N THR A 79 -3.31 -14.54 -13.47
CA THR A 79 -3.28 -13.09 -13.29
C THR A 79 -4.67 -12.48 -13.50
N PRO A 80 -5.26 -11.82 -12.49
CA PRO A 80 -6.48 -11.03 -12.66
C PRO A 80 -6.21 -9.84 -13.57
N LYS A 81 -7.19 -9.47 -14.41
CA LYS A 81 -7.12 -8.25 -15.23
C LYS A 81 -7.67 -7.07 -14.42
N ASN A 82 -7.18 -5.86 -14.69
CA ASN A 82 -7.65 -4.61 -14.08
C ASN A 82 -7.63 -4.68 -12.54
N ILE A 83 -6.49 -5.08 -11.98
CA ILE A 83 -6.26 -5.12 -10.53
C ILE A 83 -6.47 -3.72 -9.92
N LEU A 84 -6.01 -2.68 -10.61
CA LEU A 84 -6.14 -1.29 -10.20
C LEU A 84 -6.92 -0.52 -11.27
N ASP A 85 -7.97 0.19 -10.86
CA ASP A 85 -8.75 1.09 -11.69
C ASP A 85 -8.82 2.49 -11.07
N ARG A 86 -9.47 3.42 -11.79
CA ARG A 86 -9.54 4.83 -11.39
C ARG A 86 -10.16 5.01 -10.02
N GLU A 87 -11.24 4.27 -9.71
CA GLU A 87 -11.93 4.35 -8.43
C GLU A 87 -11.04 3.88 -7.27
N CYS A 88 -10.28 2.79 -7.46
CA CYS A 88 -9.30 2.34 -6.48
C CYS A 88 -8.28 3.44 -6.16
N VAL A 89 -7.76 4.14 -7.18
CA VAL A 89 -6.73 5.16 -6.98
C VAL A 89 -7.30 6.46 -6.42
N ASP A 90 -8.52 6.84 -6.80
CA ASP A 90 -9.22 7.98 -6.21
C ASP A 90 -9.45 7.73 -4.70
N TYR A 91 -9.84 6.52 -4.31
CA TYR A 91 -9.97 6.15 -2.91
C TYR A 91 -8.63 6.19 -2.17
N VAL A 92 -7.53 5.72 -2.80
CA VAL A 92 -6.18 5.82 -2.21
C VAL A 92 -5.82 7.27 -1.91
N ILE A 93 -6.09 8.21 -2.82
CA ILE A 93 -5.81 9.64 -2.57
C ILE A 93 -6.70 10.19 -1.45
N LEU A 94 -7.98 9.82 -1.42
CA LEU A 94 -8.89 10.23 -0.36
C LEU A 94 -8.41 9.75 1.02
N GLU A 95 -8.04 8.47 1.12
CA GLU A 95 -7.49 7.88 2.35
C GLU A 95 -6.20 8.58 2.77
N LEU A 96 -5.29 8.87 1.85
CA LEU A 96 -4.05 9.59 2.15
C LEU A 96 -4.30 11.01 2.68
N ARG A 97 -5.32 11.72 2.17
CA ARG A 97 -5.71 13.04 2.70
C ARG A 97 -6.19 12.93 4.14
N HIS A 98 -7.02 11.94 4.45
CA HIS A 98 -7.46 11.71 5.84
C HIS A 98 -6.29 11.36 6.76
N LYS A 99 -5.34 10.53 6.29
CA LYS A 99 -4.14 10.19 7.05
C LYS A 99 -3.23 11.40 7.27
N ALA A 100 -3.07 12.26 6.27
CA ALA A 100 -2.29 13.49 6.39
C ALA A 100 -2.91 14.47 7.41
N GLU A 101 -4.23 14.66 7.38
CA GLU A 101 -4.94 15.48 8.38
C GLU A 101 -4.76 14.92 9.81
N TYR A 102 -4.83 13.59 9.95
CA TYR A 102 -4.57 12.93 11.23
C TYR A 102 -3.11 13.10 11.68
N PHE A 103 -2.15 13.00 10.76
CA PHE A 103 -0.72 13.20 11.04
C PHE A 103 -0.45 14.62 11.53
N GLU A 104 -0.97 15.65 10.85
CA GLU A 104 -0.83 17.05 11.29
C GLU A 104 -1.35 17.26 12.73
N ARG A 105 -2.46 16.61 13.09
CA ARG A 105 -3.04 16.73 14.43
C ARG A 105 -2.29 15.96 15.50
N THR A 106 -1.66 14.84 15.15
CA THR A 106 -1.17 13.86 16.14
C THR A 106 0.33 13.57 16.07
N ASN A 107 1.03 14.02 15.02
CA ASN A 107 2.39 13.65 14.65
C ASN A 107 2.62 12.14 14.49
N ILE A 108 1.55 11.38 14.25
CA ILE A 108 1.58 9.92 14.10
C ILE A 108 0.98 9.55 12.74
N THR A 109 1.72 8.78 11.94
CA THR A 109 1.20 8.24 10.68
C THR A 109 0.56 6.87 10.97
N PRO A 110 -0.77 6.72 10.86
CA PRO A 110 -1.40 5.42 11.00
C PRO A 110 -1.14 4.59 9.73
N THR A 111 -0.07 3.80 9.76
CA THR A 111 0.20 2.73 8.79
C THR A 111 -0.87 1.64 8.92
N LEU A 112 -1.45 1.23 7.78
CA LEU A 112 -2.70 0.47 7.74
C LEU A 112 -2.62 -0.86 8.50
N ASP A 113 -3.64 -1.06 9.32
CA ASP A 113 -3.94 -2.20 10.16
C ASP A 113 -4.80 -3.20 9.37
N ALA A 114 -4.32 -4.44 9.19
CA ALA A 114 -5.15 -5.57 8.76
C ALA A 114 -5.43 -6.58 9.89
N ASN A 115 -4.98 -6.30 11.12
CA ASN A 115 -5.38 -6.86 12.43
C ASN A 115 -4.50 -6.40 13.63
N PHE A 116 -3.50 -5.53 13.42
CA PHE A 116 -2.69 -4.90 14.48
C PHE A 116 -2.37 -3.42 14.15
N ASN A 117 -2.75 -2.51 15.05
CA ASN A 117 -2.37 -1.08 15.01
C ASN A 117 -0.86 -0.91 15.24
N ILE A 118 -0.09 -0.71 14.17
CA ILE A 118 1.32 -0.31 14.25
C ILE A 118 1.45 1.13 13.76
N ALA A 119 1.76 2.04 14.67
CA ALA A 119 2.03 3.44 14.37
C ALA A 119 3.53 3.64 14.13
N LYS A 120 3.89 4.27 13.01
CA LYS A 120 5.28 4.69 12.76
C LYS A 120 5.49 6.09 13.36
N SER A 121 6.47 6.22 14.25
CA SER A 121 6.91 7.50 14.82
C SER A 121 8.23 7.92 14.17
N ASP A 122 8.18 8.85 13.21
CA ASP A 122 9.37 9.32 12.49
C ASP A 122 10.23 10.33 13.31
N VAL A 123 9.87 10.61 14.57
CA VAL A 123 10.54 11.62 15.43
C VAL A 123 11.64 11.02 16.34
N LEU A 124 11.82 9.70 16.37
CA LEU A 124 12.63 9.03 17.41
C LEU A 124 14.08 8.71 17.04
N VAL A 125 14.60 9.20 15.91
CA VAL A 125 16.03 9.07 15.57
C VAL A 125 16.73 10.40 15.80
N PRO A 126 17.55 10.54 16.86
CA PRO A 126 18.36 11.73 17.06
C PRO A 126 19.34 11.91 15.90
N PRO A 127 19.64 13.16 15.49
CA PRO A 127 20.64 13.45 14.45
C PRO A 127 22.07 12.98 14.79
N GLU A 128 22.30 12.52 16.01
CA GLU A 128 23.60 12.09 16.56
C GLU A 128 24.05 10.71 16.06
N LEU A 129 23.23 10.04 15.23
CA LEU A 129 23.53 8.73 14.65
C LEU A 129 23.59 8.77 13.10
N HIS A 130 24.34 9.73 12.57
CA HIS A 130 24.74 9.82 11.16
C HIS A 130 26.27 9.88 11.02
#